data_AF-A0A818JVJ7-F1
#
_entry.id   AF-A0A818JVJ7-F1
#
_cell.length_a   1.000
_cell.length_b   1.000
_cell.length_c   1.000
_cell.angle_alpha   90.00
_cell.angle_beta   90.00
_cell.angle_gamma   90.00
#
_symmetry.space_group_name_H-M   'P 1'
#
loop_
_entity.id
_entity.type
_entity.pdbx_description
1 polymer ?
#
loop_
_entity_poly.entity_id
_entity_poly.type
_entity_poly.pdbx_seq_one_letter_code
_entity_poly.pdbx_strand_id
1 'polypeptide(L)'
;MILRQIICLAGCAGDWTNTALPSGSFSGPTAFGLWDDLYIYSGTSESVYYGATGTYPNRNMVFEFYMAHYSSSTRYFHFQIVFNEASPNIVTYKYYQVADGGASATVGVQSSGSGSSITYSVDSVTIPYGSSTTNTPTLTLTFNTNTGTYSSPPEIIEEKQIDTVYIGQSVTFVCSISKDIPIQEIYWLREDQSKLNSNDKYEISENEDNDLIKYKLLIKNILLSDRGSYICRGLNQYGSSQTIFQLKVNHLKHFFIQRLFFYGSIIIGLFISVFFIILIFIYHYKQIRNKRIRKKSSTTDETISSLAKQQDFIQHDYHQDNNSIIHQYLNDQQFIDNHTNDVLDSCQHDLFYLKNNQKRYSTVV
;
A
#
# COMPACT_ATOMS: atom_id res chain seq x y z
N MET A 1 19.59 9.61 58.26
CA MET A 1 19.95 11.04 58.16
C MET A 1 19.44 11.50 56.81
N ILE A 2 18.56 12.52 56.74
CA ILE A 2 18.14 13.09 55.45
C ILE A 2 19.38 13.77 54.87
N LEU A 3 19.80 13.34 53.69
CA LEU A 3 21.07 13.75 53.09
C LEU A 3 20.81 14.80 52.02
N ARG A 4 21.59 15.88 52.07
CA ARG A 4 21.53 16.98 51.11
C ARG A 4 22.22 16.52 49.82
N GLN A 5 21.49 16.23 48.74
CA GLN A 5 22.09 15.71 47.50
C GLN A 5 22.58 16.82 46.56
N ILE A 6 23.29 17.78 47.14
CA ILE A 6 23.85 18.94 46.46
C ILE A 6 25.37 18.90 46.61
N ILE A 7 26.08 19.43 45.62
CA ILE A 7 27.53 19.61 45.70
C ILE A 7 27.82 21.11 45.73
N CYS A 8 28.22 21.64 46.89
CA CYS A 8 28.70 23.03 46.99
C CYS A 8 30.22 23.07 46.92
N LEU A 9 30.77 24.03 46.17
CA LEU A 9 32.21 24.19 46.00
C LEU A 9 32.84 25.26 46.93
N ALA A 10 32.03 26.14 47.54
CA ALA A 10 32.52 27.25 48.36
C ALA A 10 31.78 27.45 49.70
N GLY A 11 31.36 26.34 50.33
CA GLY A 11 30.67 26.32 51.63
C GLY A 11 29.14 26.33 51.50
N CYS A 12 28.45 25.49 52.29
CA CYS A 12 26.99 25.37 52.29
C CYS A 12 26.41 25.88 53.63
N ALA A 13 25.48 26.84 53.60
CA ALA A 13 24.52 27.07 54.68
C ALA A 13 23.17 26.42 54.29
N GLY A 14 23.22 25.11 53.99
CA GLY A 14 22.15 24.47 53.20
C GLY A 14 20.76 24.49 53.83
N ASP A 15 19.77 24.55 52.95
CA ASP A 15 18.33 24.53 53.23
C ASP A 15 17.78 23.11 53.10
N TRP A 16 16.69 22.84 53.82
CA TRP A 16 15.95 21.58 53.78
C TRP A 16 14.75 21.65 52.83
N THR A 17 14.40 22.85 52.38
CA THR A 17 13.25 23.09 51.50
C THR A 17 13.76 23.25 50.09
N ASN A 18 13.40 22.35 49.17
CA ASN A 18 13.70 22.54 47.76
C ASN A 18 12.94 23.77 47.23
N THR A 19 13.61 24.60 46.43
CA THR A 19 13.04 25.83 45.87
C THR A 19 13.60 26.08 44.47
N ALA A 20 12.94 26.95 43.70
CA ALA A 20 13.52 27.46 42.46
C ALA A 20 14.90 28.11 42.69
N LEU A 21 15.78 28.03 41.69
CA LEU A 21 17.09 28.65 41.70
C LEU A 21 17.01 30.10 41.14
N PRO A 22 17.89 31.01 41.58
CA PRO A 22 18.90 30.82 42.63
C PRO A 22 18.26 30.80 44.03
N SER A 23 18.72 29.88 44.87
CA SER A 23 18.30 29.83 46.28
C SER A 23 19.28 30.61 47.15
N GLY A 24 18.77 31.58 47.92
CA GLY A 24 19.53 32.43 48.83
C GLY A 24 20.33 31.68 49.90
N SER A 25 19.99 30.41 50.14
CA SER A 25 20.59 29.55 51.17
C SER A 25 22.00 29.05 50.82
N PHE A 26 22.45 29.21 49.57
CA PHE A 26 23.78 28.76 49.14
C PHE A 26 24.67 29.93 48.72
N SER A 27 25.70 30.23 49.52
CA SER A 27 26.58 31.39 49.32
C SER A 27 27.59 31.25 48.17
N GLY A 28 27.70 30.07 47.55
CA GLY A 28 28.68 29.82 46.48
C GLY A 28 28.21 28.81 45.43
N PRO A 29 29.10 28.45 44.48
CA PRO A 29 28.73 27.61 43.36
C PRO A 29 28.21 26.26 43.85
N THR A 30 27.02 25.92 43.38
CA THR A 30 26.29 24.73 43.86
C THR A 30 25.65 24.02 42.67
N ALA A 31 25.86 22.70 42.62
CA ALA A 31 25.23 21.78 41.70
C ALA A 31 24.08 21.04 42.41
N PHE A 32 22.89 21.13 41.82
CA PHE A 32 21.65 20.51 42.30
C PHE A 32 21.28 19.37 41.34
N GLY A 33 21.83 18.17 41.60
CA GLY A 33 21.55 17.00 40.77
C GLY A 33 20.13 16.47 40.98
N LEU A 34 19.64 16.46 42.21
CA LEU A 34 18.26 16.13 42.53
C LEU A 34 17.96 16.67 43.92
N TRP A 35 17.75 17.97 44.06
CA TRP A 35 17.57 18.56 45.39
C TRP A 35 16.17 18.26 45.92
N ASP A 36 16.08 17.20 46.73
CA ASP A 36 14.86 16.64 47.32
C ASP A 36 15.18 15.84 48.61
N ASP A 37 14.18 15.17 49.18
CA ASP A 37 14.26 14.38 50.40
C ASP A 37 14.67 12.92 50.15
N LEU A 38 15.98 12.68 49.96
CA LEU A 38 16.54 11.32 49.89
C LEU A 38 17.21 10.88 51.20
N TYR A 39 17.25 9.56 51.36
CA TYR A 39 17.63 8.89 52.59
C TYR A 39 18.41 7.61 52.29
N ILE A 40 19.37 7.31 53.16
CA ILE A 40 20.09 6.04 53.21
C ILE A 40 19.53 5.25 54.38
N TYR A 41 18.85 4.14 54.11
CA TYR A 41 18.32 3.28 55.16
C TYR A 41 19.43 2.43 55.79
N SER A 42 19.26 2.08 57.06
CA SER A 42 20.21 1.20 57.73
C SER A 42 20.04 -0.23 57.20
N GLY A 43 21.15 -0.89 56.88
CA GLY A 43 21.16 -2.29 56.43
C GLY A 43 20.84 -2.50 54.95
N THR A 44 20.77 -1.43 54.16
CA THR A 44 20.60 -1.47 52.71
C THR A 44 21.93 -1.18 52.00
N SER A 45 21.95 -1.31 50.66
CA SER A 45 23.10 -0.95 49.83
C SER A 45 23.11 0.51 49.38
N GLU A 46 22.24 1.37 49.92
CA GLU A 46 22.23 2.80 49.59
C GLU A 46 23.49 3.50 50.10
N SER A 47 24.11 4.32 49.25
CA SER A 47 25.33 5.06 49.56
C SER A 47 25.58 6.20 48.57
N VAL A 48 26.51 7.09 48.93
CA VAL A 48 27.11 8.06 48.02
C VAL A 48 28.56 7.65 47.79
N TYR A 49 28.94 7.46 46.54
CA TYR A 49 30.30 7.13 46.12
C TYR A 49 30.93 8.32 45.40
N TYR A 50 32.24 8.45 45.45
CA TYR A 50 32.93 9.46 44.66
C TYR A 50 34.32 8.98 44.25
N GLY A 51 34.81 9.49 43.12
CA GLY A 51 36.14 9.16 42.64
C GLY A 51 36.51 9.89 41.36
N ALA A 52 37.81 9.97 41.10
CA ALA A 52 38.32 10.43 39.82
C ALA A 52 38.46 9.24 38.85
N THR A 53 37.93 9.40 37.63
CA THR A 53 38.08 8.43 36.54
C THR A 53 38.85 9.06 35.38
N GLY A 54 39.42 8.23 34.51
CA GLY A 54 40.24 8.69 33.38
C GLY A 54 41.69 8.99 33.75
N THR A 55 42.40 9.66 32.84
CA THR A 55 43.83 9.98 32.97
C THR A 55 44.08 11.47 32.79
N TYR A 56 45.06 12.03 33.50
CA TYR A 56 45.49 13.41 33.31
C TYR A 56 45.83 13.68 31.82
N PRO A 57 45.46 14.84 31.24
CA PRO A 57 44.72 15.96 31.85
C PRO A 57 43.18 15.90 31.71
N ASN A 58 42.62 14.76 31.30
CA ASN A 58 41.21 14.59 30.95
C ASN A 58 40.45 13.73 31.97
N ARG A 59 40.65 13.97 33.28
CA ARG A 59 39.94 13.21 34.31
C ARG A 59 38.51 13.73 34.50
N ASN A 60 37.65 12.86 35.01
CA ASN A 60 36.31 13.23 35.48
C ASN A 60 36.25 12.99 36.99
N MET A 61 35.85 14.00 37.75
CA MET A 61 35.44 13.80 39.14
C MET A 61 33.97 13.40 39.14
N VAL A 62 33.67 12.19 39.61
CA VAL A 62 32.32 11.62 39.62
C VAL A 62 31.85 11.52 41.07
N PHE A 63 30.65 12.01 41.33
CA PHE A 63 29.87 11.75 42.54
C PHE A 63 28.65 10.92 42.13
N GLU A 64 28.50 9.73 42.68
CA GLU A 64 27.43 8.80 42.38
C GLU A 64 26.53 8.64 43.61
N PHE A 65 25.24 8.85 43.40
CA PHE A 65 24.21 8.77 44.43
C PHE A 65 23.38 7.54 44.14
N TYR A 66 23.36 6.59 45.08
CA TYR A 66 22.47 5.42 45.08
C TYR A 66 21.65 5.47 46.38
N MET A 67 20.45 6.02 46.33
CA MET A 67 19.69 6.42 47.52
C MET A 67 18.21 6.04 47.39
N ALA A 68 17.47 6.13 48.50
CA ALA A 68 16.03 5.88 48.52
C ALA A 68 15.25 7.14 48.93
N HIS A 69 13.94 7.15 48.69
CA HIS A 69 13.05 8.21 49.17
C HIS A 69 12.98 8.22 50.71
N TYR A 70 12.89 9.40 51.33
CA TYR A 70 12.85 9.51 52.80
C TYR A 70 11.72 8.74 53.48
N SER A 71 10.60 8.54 52.78
CA SER A 71 9.43 7.83 53.30
C SER A 71 9.26 6.40 52.75
N SER A 72 10.11 5.96 51.82
CA SER A 72 10.04 4.58 51.31
C SER A 72 11.39 4.08 50.82
N SER A 73 11.86 2.97 51.40
CA SER A 73 13.09 2.28 50.98
C SER A 73 12.95 1.55 49.63
N THR A 74 11.75 1.45 49.06
CA THR A 74 11.53 0.78 47.76
C THR A 74 11.54 1.74 46.58
N ARG A 75 11.55 3.06 46.83
CA ARG A 75 11.66 4.11 45.82
C ARG A 75 13.12 4.52 45.70
N TYR A 76 13.82 3.96 44.71
CA TYR A 76 15.25 4.15 44.51
C TYR A 76 15.58 5.26 43.51
N PHE A 77 16.73 5.90 43.76
CA PHE A 77 17.29 6.99 42.99
C PHE A 77 18.76 6.68 42.73
N HIS A 78 19.13 6.64 41.46
CA HIS A 78 20.48 6.40 40.99
C HIS A 78 20.84 7.46 39.96
N PHE A 79 21.77 8.33 40.32
CA PHE A 79 22.27 9.38 39.43
C PHE A 79 23.71 9.74 39.76
N GLN A 80 24.38 10.40 38.81
CA GLN A 80 25.75 10.88 38.96
C GLN A 80 25.82 12.37 38.68
N ILE A 81 26.71 13.06 39.40
CA ILE A 81 27.18 14.41 39.09
C ILE A 81 28.65 14.31 38.68
N VAL A 82 28.96 14.81 37.49
CA VAL A 82 30.27 14.67 36.86
C VAL A 82 30.84 16.05 36.54
N PHE A 83 32.06 16.30 37.02
CA PHE A 83 32.85 17.48 36.69
C PHE A 83 34.05 17.07 35.82
N ASN A 84 34.22 17.70 34.66
CA ASN A 84 35.31 17.38 33.74
C ASN A 84 36.51 18.31 33.99
N GLU A 85 37.71 17.73 34.17
CA GLU A 85 38.93 18.49 34.43
C GLU A 85 39.35 19.37 33.24
N ALA A 86 39.23 18.84 32.01
CA ALA A 86 39.67 19.53 30.80
C ALA A 86 38.66 20.59 30.30
N SER A 87 37.42 20.54 30.81
CA SER A 87 36.33 21.43 30.43
C SER A 87 35.76 22.13 31.67
N PRO A 88 36.44 23.19 32.18
CA PRO A 88 35.93 23.97 33.29
C PRO A 88 34.56 24.55 32.95
N ASN A 89 33.75 24.85 33.98
CA ASN A 89 32.39 25.40 33.84
C ASN A 89 31.36 24.44 33.20
N ILE A 90 31.73 23.18 32.96
CA ILE A 90 30.78 22.15 32.54
C ILE A 90 30.50 21.20 33.70
N VAL A 91 29.21 21.02 34.00
CA VAL A 91 28.71 20.03 34.94
C VAL A 91 27.73 19.11 34.24
N THR A 92 27.94 17.81 34.33
CA THR A 92 27.06 16.82 33.71
C THR A 92 26.35 15.98 34.76
N TYR A 93 25.03 15.90 34.67
CA TYR A 93 24.22 14.97 35.46
C TYR A 93 23.83 13.78 34.59
N LYS A 94 23.94 12.57 35.14
CA LYS A 94 23.51 11.33 34.48
C LYS A 94 22.49 10.64 35.38
N TYR A 95 21.28 10.46 34.89
CA TYR A 95 20.22 9.77 35.62
C TYR A 95 20.06 8.35 35.08
N TYR A 96 19.99 7.37 35.97
CA TYR A 96 19.80 5.97 35.63
C TYR A 96 18.43 5.48 36.10
N GLN A 97 18.04 5.89 37.31
CA GLN A 97 16.75 5.59 37.92
C GLN A 97 16.34 6.76 38.80
N VAL A 98 15.14 7.31 38.64
CA VAL A 98 14.57 8.33 39.52
C VAL A 98 13.11 7.95 39.75
N ALA A 99 12.77 7.42 40.92
CA ALA A 99 11.50 6.71 41.14
C ALA A 99 10.23 7.53 40.85
N ASP A 100 10.28 8.86 40.97
CA ASP A 100 9.16 9.78 40.74
C ASP A 100 9.42 10.78 39.59
N GLY A 101 10.50 10.57 38.84
CA GLY A 101 10.89 11.46 37.74
C GLY A 101 11.24 12.90 38.17
N GLY A 102 11.53 13.14 39.46
CA GLY A 102 11.86 14.47 39.99
C GLY A 102 10.63 15.32 40.36
N ALA A 103 9.49 14.67 40.65
CA ALA A 103 8.21 15.33 40.93
C ALA A 103 8.26 16.41 42.03
N SER A 104 9.18 16.30 42.98
CA SER A 104 9.40 17.21 44.12
C SER A 104 10.83 17.74 44.17
N ALA A 105 11.61 17.57 43.09
CA ALA A 105 13.02 17.89 43.09
C ALA A 105 13.31 19.19 42.33
N THR A 106 14.33 19.91 42.79
CA THR A 106 14.97 20.96 41.98
C THR A 106 16.22 20.42 41.32
N VAL A 107 16.35 20.65 40.01
CA VAL A 107 17.52 20.28 39.20
C VAL A 107 18.08 21.51 38.52
N GLY A 108 19.38 21.73 38.68
CA GLY A 108 20.07 22.84 38.04
C GLY A 108 21.41 23.18 38.69
N VAL A 109 21.95 24.34 38.34
CA VAL A 109 23.20 24.86 38.87
C VAL A 109 23.03 26.34 39.22
N GLN A 110 23.74 26.81 40.24
CA GLN A 110 23.81 28.25 40.56
C GLN A 110 25.23 28.67 40.92
N SER A 111 25.56 29.94 40.70
CA SER A 111 26.85 30.51 41.10
C SER A 111 26.86 30.97 42.56
N SER A 112 25.74 31.49 43.07
CA SER A 112 25.49 31.85 44.47
C SER A 112 24.00 32.14 44.66
N GLY A 113 23.57 32.41 45.90
CA GLY A 113 22.17 32.63 46.24
C GLY A 113 21.56 33.93 45.73
N SER A 114 22.38 34.83 45.19
CA SER A 114 21.95 36.02 44.45
C SER A 114 22.59 36.12 43.07
N GLY A 115 23.20 35.02 42.61
CA GLY A 115 23.96 34.96 41.35
C GLY A 115 23.16 34.35 40.21
N SER A 116 23.82 34.21 39.05
CA SER A 116 23.26 33.49 37.91
C SER A 116 22.95 32.04 38.25
N SER A 117 21.86 31.53 37.69
CA SER A 117 21.48 30.12 37.77
C SER A 117 20.98 29.61 36.44
N ILE A 118 21.07 28.29 36.28
CA ILE A 118 20.44 27.54 35.20
C ILE A 118 19.56 26.50 35.88
N THR A 119 18.25 26.64 35.71
CA THR A 119 17.26 25.72 36.24
C THR A 119 16.76 24.84 35.12
N TYR A 120 16.88 23.52 35.28
CA TYR A 120 16.29 22.55 34.36
C TYR A 120 14.85 22.23 34.76
N SER A 121 14.62 21.97 36.06
CA SER A 121 13.30 21.63 36.58
C SER A 121 13.13 22.01 38.04
N VAL A 122 11.88 22.28 38.42
CA VAL A 122 11.42 22.46 39.80
C VAL A 122 10.09 21.72 39.90
N ASP A 123 9.94 20.86 40.90
CA ASP A 123 8.68 20.17 41.24
C ASP A 123 7.93 19.62 40.01
N SER A 124 8.64 18.94 39.12
CA SER A 124 8.10 18.51 37.83
C SER A 124 8.68 17.20 37.34
N VAL A 125 7.79 16.35 36.85
CA VAL A 125 8.11 15.02 36.30
C VAL A 125 8.73 15.17 34.90
N THR A 126 10.02 15.49 34.87
CA THR A 126 10.79 15.75 33.65
C THR A 126 11.90 14.74 33.41
N ILE A 127 12.31 14.01 34.46
CA ILE A 127 13.32 12.97 34.37
C ILE A 127 12.62 11.65 34.01
N PRO A 128 13.03 10.95 32.94
CA PRO A 128 12.48 9.64 32.61
C PRO A 128 12.60 8.67 33.80
N TYR A 129 11.46 8.14 34.24
CA TYR A 129 11.37 7.20 35.35
C TYR A 129 10.93 5.82 34.85
N GLY A 130 11.57 4.77 35.35
CA GLY A 130 11.37 3.39 34.91
C GLY A 130 12.69 2.61 35.02
N SER A 131 12.62 1.34 35.43
CA SER A 131 13.81 0.54 35.76
C SER A 131 14.75 0.42 34.57
N SER A 132 15.85 1.19 34.58
CA SER A 132 16.98 0.93 33.71
C SER A 132 17.74 -0.26 34.29
N THR A 133 17.64 -1.43 33.65
CA THR A 133 18.46 -2.61 33.98
C THR A 133 19.85 -2.53 33.37
N THR A 134 20.21 -1.41 32.73
CA THR A 134 21.48 -1.23 32.01
C THR A 134 22.30 -0.12 32.67
N ASN A 135 23.63 -0.21 32.55
CA ASN A 135 24.56 0.85 32.98
C ASN A 135 24.54 2.08 32.06
N THR A 136 23.41 2.32 31.38
CA THR A 136 23.21 3.42 30.45
C THR A 136 22.26 4.43 31.09
N PRO A 137 22.65 5.71 31.18
CA PRO A 137 21.76 6.73 31.73
C PRO A 137 20.54 6.91 30.83
N THR A 138 19.36 7.05 31.44
CA THR A 138 18.09 7.36 30.77
C THR A 138 18.00 8.82 30.35
N LEU A 139 18.74 9.69 31.05
CA LEU A 139 18.88 11.10 30.75
C LEU A 139 20.29 11.57 31.12
N THR A 140 20.92 12.31 30.21
CA THR A 140 22.16 13.05 30.51
C THR A 140 21.88 14.53 30.34
N LEU A 141 22.11 15.33 31.38
CA LEU A 141 22.01 16.79 31.36
C LEU A 141 23.39 17.41 31.46
N THR A 142 23.69 18.41 30.64
CA THR A 142 24.99 19.08 30.65
C THR A 142 24.76 20.57 30.76
N PHE A 143 25.19 21.13 31.88
CA PHE A 143 25.12 22.55 32.18
C PHE A 143 26.45 23.19 31.83
N ASN A 144 26.44 24.09 30.85
CA ASN A 144 27.53 25.01 30.60
C ASN A 144 27.26 26.30 31.38
N THR A 145 28.01 26.52 32.47
CA THR A 145 27.85 27.69 33.35
C THR A 145 28.47 28.95 32.78
N ASN A 146 29.10 28.89 31.60
CA ASN A 146 29.37 30.08 30.81
C ASN A 146 28.03 30.52 30.21
N THR A 147 27.34 31.43 30.89
CA THR A 147 26.02 31.92 30.50
C THR A 147 26.03 32.44 29.05
N GLY A 148 25.38 31.72 28.14
CA GLY A 148 25.11 32.15 26.77
C GLY A 148 23.81 32.95 26.65
N THR A 149 23.38 33.17 25.40
CA THR A 149 22.20 33.97 25.01
C THR A 149 20.83 33.33 25.31
N TYR A 150 20.79 32.07 25.73
CA TYR A 150 19.55 31.32 25.93
C TYR A 150 19.21 31.15 27.41
N SER A 151 17.92 31.14 27.72
CA SER A 151 17.41 31.02 29.10
C SER A 151 16.13 30.18 29.22
N SER A 152 15.72 29.51 28.13
CA SER A 152 14.46 28.77 28.05
C SER A 152 14.63 27.38 27.43
N PRO A 153 13.70 26.44 27.70
CA PRO A 153 13.61 25.18 26.97
C PRO A 153 13.52 25.38 25.44
N PRO A 154 13.83 24.34 24.63
CA PRO A 154 13.77 24.47 23.17
C PRO A 154 12.36 24.81 22.69
N GLU A 155 12.20 25.76 21.79
CA GLU A 155 10.90 25.99 21.17
C GLU A 155 10.67 24.95 20.05
N ILE A 156 9.63 24.12 20.20
CA ILE A 156 9.25 23.13 19.18
C ILE A 156 8.19 23.75 18.27
N ILE A 157 8.54 23.88 16.99
CA ILE A 157 7.72 24.43 15.92
C ILE A 157 7.05 23.28 15.17
N GLU A 158 5.73 23.29 15.06
CA GLU A 158 4.95 22.26 14.37
C GLU A 158 3.74 22.82 13.63
N GLU A 159 3.39 22.20 12.49
CA GLU A 159 2.12 22.40 11.79
C GLU A 159 1.25 21.14 11.83
N LYS A 160 0.20 21.18 12.68
CA LYS A 160 -1.02 20.35 12.77
C LYS A 160 -0.93 18.96 13.45
N GLN A 161 -1.66 18.86 14.58
CA GLN A 161 -1.64 17.77 15.56
C GLN A 161 -2.70 16.64 15.43
N ILE A 162 -3.35 16.43 14.27
CA ILE A 162 -4.29 15.29 14.12
C ILE A 162 -4.24 14.68 12.71
N ASP A 163 -3.77 13.43 12.65
CA ASP A 163 -3.80 12.63 11.42
C ASP A 163 -4.80 11.48 11.51
N THR A 164 -5.59 11.31 10.45
CA THR A 164 -6.51 10.18 10.29
C THR A 164 -6.02 9.26 9.20
N VAL A 165 -5.66 8.04 9.58
CA VAL A 165 -4.97 7.07 8.73
C VAL A 165 -5.77 5.77 8.68
N TYR A 166 -5.66 5.02 7.59
CA TYR A 166 -6.33 3.73 7.46
C TYR A 166 -5.40 2.56 7.82
N ILE A 167 -5.99 1.46 8.30
CA ILE A 167 -5.23 0.24 8.61
C ILE A 167 -4.39 -0.20 7.40
N GLY A 168 -3.14 -0.57 7.66
CA GLY A 168 -2.15 -1.00 6.67
C GLY A 168 -1.35 0.13 6.01
N GLN A 169 -1.74 1.40 6.20
CA GLN A 169 -0.96 2.54 5.71
C GLN A 169 0.20 2.89 6.67
N SER A 170 0.95 3.94 6.34
CA SER A 170 1.99 4.51 7.21
C SER A 170 1.73 6.01 7.39
N VAL A 171 2.26 6.58 8.48
CA VAL A 171 2.15 8.01 8.79
C VAL A 171 3.47 8.55 9.33
N THR A 172 3.76 9.82 9.06
CA THR A 172 4.99 10.47 9.52
C THR A 172 4.64 11.71 10.33
N PHE A 173 5.05 11.74 11.59
CA PHE A 173 5.01 12.94 12.44
C PHE A 173 6.33 13.69 12.37
N VAL A 174 6.30 15.01 12.49
CA VAL A 174 7.47 15.88 12.31
C VAL A 174 7.47 16.98 13.37
N CYS A 175 8.55 17.07 14.14
CA CYS A 175 8.86 18.23 14.98
C CYS A 175 9.99 19.04 14.36
N SER A 176 9.89 20.36 14.41
CA SER A 176 10.96 21.24 13.95
C SER A 176 11.50 22.07 15.10
N ILE A 177 12.81 22.24 15.18
CA ILE A 177 13.46 23.17 16.13
C ILE A 177 14.44 24.03 15.35
N SER A 178 14.61 25.29 15.74
CA SER A 178 15.59 26.17 15.12
C SER A 178 17.04 25.75 15.43
N LYS A 179 17.92 25.82 14.42
CA LYS A 179 19.32 25.36 14.48
C LYS A 179 20.19 26.11 15.49
N ASP A 180 19.82 27.34 15.80
CA ASP A 180 20.51 28.19 16.76
C ASP A 180 20.21 27.80 18.21
N ILE A 181 19.15 27.03 18.46
CA ILE A 181 18.76 26.58 19.79
C ILE A 181 19.64 25.40 20.21
N PRO A 182 20.32 25.47 21.38
CA PRO A 182 21.10 24.35 21.88
C PRO A 182 20.16 23.21 22.28
N ILE A 183 20.26 22.08 21.58
CA ILE A 183 19.52 20.85 21.88
C ILE A 183 20.49 19.85 22.48
N GLN A 184 20.12 19.29 23.62
CA GLN A 184 20.85 18.18 24.23
C GLN A 184 20.33 16.85 23.74
N GLU A 185 19.01 16.70 23.69
CA GLU A 185 18.37 15.49 23.22
C GLU A 185 16.97 15.81 22.68
N ILE A 186 16.53 15.08 21.67
CA ILE A 186 15.14 15.04 21.24
C ILE A 186 14.72 13.61 20.95
N TYR A 187 13.52 13.24 21.36
CA TYR A 187 13.02 11.89 21.20
C TYR A 187 11.50 11.83 21.16
N TRP A 188 11.02 10.68 20.69
CA TRP A 188 9.61 10.37 20.61
C TRP A 188 9.17 9.46 21.75
N LEU A 189 7.98 9.73 22.28
CA LEU A 189 7.34 8.98 23.34
C LEU A 189 5.93 8.56 22.89
N ARG A 190 5.41 7.49 23.47
CA ARG A 190 3.97 7.18 23.47
C ARG A 190 3.27 7.89 24.63
N GLU A 191 1.95 7.82 24.63
CA GLU A 191 1.09 8.37 25.69
C GLU A 191 1.46 7.88 27.10
N ASP A 192 1.93 6.63 27.21
CA ASP A 192 2.39 6.00 28.46
C ASP A 192 3.82 6.40 28.89
N GLN A 193 4.41 7.42 28.27
CA GLN A 193 5.80 7.87 28.46
C GLN A 193 6.87 6.87 28.01
N SER A 194 6.52 5.78 27.32
CA SER A 194 7.52 4.86 26.77
C SER A 194 8.28 5.51 25.60
N LYS A 195 9.62 5.49 25.68
CA LYS A 195 10.51 6.04 24.64
C LYS A 195 10.51 5.13 23.41
N LEU A 196 10.25 5.72 22.26
CA LEU A 196 10.25 5.04 20.97
C LEU A 196 11.66 5.00 20.38
N ASN A 197 12.03 3.84 19.84
CA ASN A 197 13.28 3.63 19.13
C ASN A 197 13.00 3.05 17.73
N SER A 198 13.89 3.29 16.77
CA SER A 198 13.77 2.72 15.42
C SER A 198 13.78 1.20 15.45
N ASN A 199 12.83 0.57 14.76
CA ASN A 199 12.65 -0.87 14.62
C ASN A 199 11.76 -1.18 13.38
N ASP A 200 11.21 -2.40 13.27
CA ASP A 200 10.33 -2.77 12.16
C ASP A 200 9.02 -1.95 12.11
N LYS A 201 8.57 -1.42 13.26
CA LYS A 201 7.35 -0.62 13.40
C LYS A 201 7.58 0.87 13.23
N TYR A 202 8.66 1.40 13.81
CA TYR A 202 8.99 2.82 13.90
C TYR A 202 10.29 3.13 13.17
N GLU A 203 10.35 4.24 12.45
CA GLU A 203 11.59 4.76 11.87
C GLU A 203 11.73 6.22 12.26
N ILE A 204 12.76 6.51 13.05
CA ILE A 204 13.09 7.86 13.52
C ILE A 204 14.25 8.38 12.68
N SER A 205 14.08 9.59 12.15
CA SER A 205 15.10 10.25 11.32
C SER A 205 15.17 11.75 11.60
N GLU A 206 16.31 12.35 11.30
CA GLU A 206 16.56 13.78 11.40
C GLU A 206 16.93 14.32 10.02
N ASN A 207 16.41 15.49 9.67
CA ASN A 207 16.77 16.18 8.44
C ASN A 207 16.87 17.67 8.71
N GLU A 208 17.91 18.31 8.18
CA GLU A 208 18.01 19.77 8.18
C GLU A 208 17.17 20.37 7.04
N ASP A 209 16.47 21.47 7.33
CA ASP A 209 15.69 22.24 6.36
C ASP A 209 15.82 23.74 6.66
N ASN A 210 16.60 24.45 5.84
CA ASN A 210 16.99 25.84 6.06
C ASN A 210 17.57 26.05 7.47
N ASP A 211 16.94 26.93 8.27
CA ASP A 211 17.33 27.26 9.64
C ASP A 211 16.69 26.32 10.69
N LEU A 212 15.95 25.31 10.26
CA LEU A 212 15.28 24.34 11.13
C LEU A 212 15.91 22.95 11.03
N ILE A 213 15.82 22.19 12.11
CA ILE A 213 16.10 20.75 12.16
C ILE A 213 14.77 20.04 12.35
N LYS A 214 14.45 19.12 11.44
CA LYS A 214 13.21 18.32 11.42
C LYS A 214 13.47 16.92 11.94
N TYR A 215 12.87 16.59 13.07
CA TYR A 215 12.87 15.27 13.68
C TYR A 215 11.59 14.54 13.32
N LYS A 216 11.71 13.41 12.62
CA LYS A 216 10.59 12.69 12.02
C LYS A 216 10.40 11.32 12.68
N LEU A 217 9.15 10.94 12.90
CA LEU A 217 8.74 9.60 13.31
C LEU A 217 7.81 9.01 12.24
N LEU A 218 8.29 8.02 11.50
CA LEU A 218 7.50 7.21 10.59
C LEU A 218 6.96 5.98 11.34
N ILE A 219 5.64 5.79 11.30
CA ILE A 219 4.95 4.61 11.85
C ILE A 219 4.46 3.78 10.68
N LYS A 220 4.96 2.54 10.57
CA LYS A 220 4.70 1.63 9.44
C LYS A 220 3.52 0.71 9.73
N ASN A 221 2.81 0.27 8.69
CA ASN A 221 1.77 -0.78 8.76
C ASN A 221 0.78 -0.57 9.92
N ILE A 222 0.02 0.52 9.86
CA ILE A 222 -0.87 0.98 10.93
C ILE A 222 -1.94 -0.05 11.28
N LEU A 223 -2.12 -0.29 12.58
CA LEU A 223 -3.11 -1.14 13.21
C LEU A 223 -3.99 -0.31 14.16
N LEU A 224 -5.14 -0.84 14.56
CA LEU A 224 -6.01 -0.17 15.55
C LEU A 224 -5.31 0.08 16.90
N SER A 225 -4.37 -0.78 17.28
CA SER A 225 -3.58 -0.65 18.51
C SER A 225 -2.60 0.53 18.50
N ASP A 226 -2.27 1.05 17.31
CA ASP A 226 -1.34 2.17 17.18
C ASP A 226 -2.00 3.52 17.46
N ARG A 227 -3.35 3.55 17.48
CA ARG A 227 -4.13 4.74 17.83
C ARG A 227 -3.64 5.33 19.16
N GLY A 228 -3.82 6.63 19.32
CA GLY A 228 -3.48 7.34 20.55
C GLY A 228 -2.53 8.49 20.29
N SER A 229 -1.88 8.94 21.35
CA SER A 229 -1.01 10.11 21.33
C SER A 229 0.46 9.72 21.21
N TYR A 230 1.18 10.47 20.39
CA TYR A 230 2.63 10.41 20.23
C TYR A 230 3.20 11.75 20.63
N ILE A 231 4.21 11.75 21.48
CA ILE A 231 4.76 12.97 22.06
C ILE A 231 6.17 13.12 21.55
N CYS A 232 6.50 14.31 21.10
CA CYS A 232 7.86 14.67 20.73
C CYS A 232 8.40 15.62 21.78
N ARG A 233 9.47 15.22 22.45
CA ARG A 233 10.04 15.95 23.58
C ARG A 233 11.46 16.37 23.27
N GLY A 234 11.71 17.68 23.39
CA GLY A 234 13.03 18.29 23.22
C GLY A 234 13.58 18.75 24.57
N LEU A 235 14.88 18.54 24.78
CA LEU A 235 15.59 18.82 26.02
C LEU A 235 16.79 19.72 25.77
N ASN A 236 17.00 20.68 26.67
CA ASN A 236 18.25 21.41 26.80
C ASN A 236 18.58 21.64 28.29
N GLN A 237 19.68 22.36 28.55
CA GLN A 237 20.11 22.66 29.92
C GLN A 237 19.13 23.55 30.72
N TYR A 238 18.15 24.17 30.06
CA TYR A 238 17.14 25.06 30.67
C TYR A 238 15.77 24.40 30.84
N GLY A 239 15.64 23.11 30.49
CA GLY A 239 14.44 22.32 30.72
C GLY A 239 14.00 21.54 29.49
N SER A 240 12.70 21.20 29.48
CA SER A 240 12.07 20.38 28.46
C SER A 240 10.87 21.07 27.84
N SER A 241 10.67 20.89 26.55
CA SER A 241 9.43 21.22 25.83
C SER A 241 8.89 19.99 25.13
N GLN A 242 7.58 20.00 24.83
CA GLN A 242 6.96 18.89 24.12
C GLN A 242 5.79 19.32 23.27
N THR A 243 5.54 18.56 22.20
CA THR A 243 4.31 18.64 21.39
C THR A 243 3.67 17.25 21.28
N ILE A 244 2.35 17.20 21.08
CA ILE A 244 1.54 15.97 21.09
C ILE A 244 0.82 15.81 19.73
N PHE A 245 1.04 14.67 19.08
CA PHE A 245 0.39 14.27 17.85
C PHE A 245 -0.69 13.23 18.13
N GLN A 246 -1.92 13.48 17.69
CA GLN A 246 -3.01 12.54 17.84
C GLN A 246 -3.17 11.68 16.57
N LEU A 247 -2.97 10.37 16.69
CA LEU A 247 -3.24 9.40 15.62
C LEU A 247 -4.65 8.83 15.74
N LYS A 248 -5.49 9.08 14.74
CA LYS A 248 -6.79 8.42 14.55
C LYS A 248 -6.67 7.33 13.49
N VAL A 249 -7.12 6.12 13.82
CA VAL A 249 -7.06 4.97 12.92
C VAL A 249 -8.46 4.53 12.52
N ASN A 250 -8.72 4.47 11.22
CA ASN A 250 -9.97 3.98 10.66
C ASN A 250 -9.77 2.67 9.91
N HIS A 251 -10.80 1.83 9.89
CA HIS A 251 -10.87 0.76 8.90
C HIS A 251 -10.97 1.38 7.50
N LEU A 252 -10.29 0.78 6.51
CA LEU A 252 -10.51 1.11 5.10
C LEU A 252 -12.02 1.13 4.84
N LYS A 253 -12.54 2.25 4.32
CA LYS A 253 -13.97 2.35 4.02
C LYS A 253 -14.35 1.20 3.10
N HIS A 254 -15.21 0.31 3.59
CA HIS A 254 -15.88 -0.75 2.85
C HIS A 254 -16.47 -0.28 1.51
N PHE A 255 -16.78 1.02 1.42
CA PHE A 255 -17.20 1.74 0.21
C PHE A 255 -16.27 1.57 -1.01
N PHE A 256 -14.95 1.53 -0.82
CA PHE A 256 -14.01 1.38 -1.94
C PHE A 256 -14.03 -0.04 -2.51
N ILE A 257 -14.16 -1.04 -1.64
CA ILE A 257 -14.20 -2.46 -2.00
C ILE A 257 -15.51 -2.78 -2.74
N GLN A 258 -16.65 -2.25 -2.26
CA GLN A 258 -17.94 -2.42 -2.95
C GLN A 258 -17.95 -1.84 -4.36
N ARG A 259 -17.36 -0.66 -4.57
CA ARG A 259 -17.24 -0.07 -5.92
C ARG A 259 -16.38 -0.92 -6.84
N LEU A 260 -15.28 -1.47 -6.34
CA LEU A 260 -14.42 -2.35 -7.14
C LEU A 260 -15.16 -3.62 -7.60
N PHE A 261 -15.92 -4.24 -6.69
CA PHE A 261 -16.79 -5.37 -7.05
C PHE A 261 -17.96 -4.98 -7.96
N PHE A 262 -18.55 -3.79 -7.77
CA PHE A 262 -19.62 -3.28 -8.62
C PHE A 262 -19.14 -3.03 -10.05
N TYR A 263 -18.03 -2.31 -10.23
CA TYR A 263 -17.43 -2.08 -11.55
C TYR A 263 -16.92 -3.39 -12.17
N GLY A 264 -16.35 -4.29 -11.36
CA GLY A 264 -15.98 -5.63 -11.80
C GLY A 264 -17.18 -6.42 -12.32
N SER A 265 -18.32 -6.40 -11.62
CA SER A 265 -19.54 -7.10 -12.04
C SER A 265 -20.16 -6.52 -13.32
N ILE A 266 -20.09 -5.19 -13.50
CA ILE A 266 -20.54 -4.53 -14.75
C ILE A 266 -19.67 -4.98 -15.93
N ILE A 267 -18.34 -4.98 -15.77
CA ILE A 267 -17.41 -5.38 -16.83
C ILE A 267 -17.64 -6.85 -17.20
N ILE A 268 -17.75 -7.74 -16.21
CA ILE A 268 -18.04 -9.16 -16.44
C ILE A 268 -19.39 -9.33 -17.15
N GLY A 269 -20.43 -8.58 -16.75
CA GLY A 269 -21.73 -8.60 -17.40
C GLY A 269 -21.69 -8.16 -18.87
N LEU A 270 -20.89 -7.13 -19.20
CA LEU A 270 -20.69 -6.68 -20.58
C LEU A 270 -19.96 -7.73 -21.43
N PHE A 271 -18.95 -8.41 -20.88
CA PHE A 271 -18.29 -9.50 -21.60
C PHE A 271 -19.23 -10.68 -21.86
N ILE A 272 -20.05 -11.04 -20.87
CA ILE A 272 -21.05 -12.11 -21.01
C ILE A 272 -22.09 -11.73 -22.07
N SER A 273 -22.59 -10.49 -22.09
CA SER A 273 -23.57 -10.05 -23.07
C SER A 273 -23.00 -10.04 -24.50
N VAL A 274 -21.77 -9.56 -24.67
CA VAL A 274 -21.06 -9.59 -25.96
C VAL A 274 -20.84 -11.03 -26.42
N PHE A 275 -20.46 -11.93 -25.51
CA PHE A 275 -20.31 -13.36 -25.83
C PHE A 275 -21.63 -13.99 -26.31
N PHE A 276 -22.75 -13.71 -25.65
CA PHE A 276 -24.07 -14.19 -26.11
C PHE A 276 -24.48 -13.59 -27.46
N ILE A 277 -24.20 -12.30 -27.70
CA ILE A 277 -24.43 -11.67 -29.00
C ILE A 277 -23.62 -12.40 -30.09
N ILE A 278 -22.35 -12.70 -29.83
CA ILE A 278 -21.50 -13.46 -30.75
C ILE A 278 -22.09 -14.86 -30.99
N LEU A 279 -22.54 -15.57 -29.95
CA LEU A 279 -23.19 -16.88 -30.10
C LEU A 279 -24.47 -16.82 -30.93
N ILE A 280 -25.30 -15.78 -30.73
CA ILE A 280 -26.51 -15.53 -31.53
C ILE A 280 -26.14 -15.27 -32.99
N PHE A 281 -25.11 -14.46 -33.24
CA PHE A 281 -24.59 -14.23 -34.59
C PHE A 281 -24.06 -15.51 -35.23
N ILE A 282 -23.30 -16.33 -34.50
CA ILE A 282 -22.82 -17.64 -34.97
C ILE A 282 -24.01 -18.57 -35.26
N TYR A 283 -25.03 -18.58 -34.41
CA TYR A 283 -26.24 -19.37 -34.58
C TYR A 283 -27.00 -18.95 -35.84
N HIS A 284 -27.28 -17.66 -36.02
CA HIS A 284 -27.95 -17.15 -37.21
C HIS A 284 -27.10 -17.32 -38.47
N TYR A 285 -25.79 -17.12 -38.38
CA TYR A 285 -24.86 -17.38 -39.48
C TYR A 285 -24.93 -18.85 -39.90
N LYS A 286 -24.90 -19.78 -38.94
CA LYS A 286 -25.05 -21.22 -39.19
C LYS A 286 -26.43 -21.54 -39.76
N GLN A 287 -27.49 -20.92 -39.26
CA GLN A 287 -28.86 -21.10 -39.74
C GLN A 287 -29.03 -20.61 -41.19
N ILE A 288 -28.50 -19.43 -41.53
CA ILE A 288 -28.51 -18.86 -42.88
C ILE A 288 -27.66 -19.74 -43.81
N ARG A 289 -26.47 -20.15 -43.38
CA ARG A 289 -25.61 -21.08 -44.13
C ARG A 289 -26.34 -22.39 -44.42
N ASN A 290 -27.00 -22.97 -43.43
CA ASN A 290 -27.79 -24.20 -43.59
C ASN A 290 -28.98 -24.01 -44.54
N LYS A 291 -29.68 -22.87 -44.47
CA LYS A 291 -30.74 -22.53 -45.45
C LYS A 291 -30.18 -22.39 -46.87
N ARG A 292 -29.01 -21.76 -47.05
CA ARG A 292 -28.34 -21.66 -48.36
C ARG A 292 -27.88 -23.02 -48.88
N ILE A 293 -27.35 -23.89 -48.01
CA ILE A 293 -26.99 -25.27 -48.37
C ILE A 293 -28.22 -26.07 -48.79
N ARG A 294 -29.34 -25.99 -48.04
CA ARG A 294 -30.61 -26.64 -48.41
C ARG A 294 -31.18 -26.15 -49.73
N LYS A 295 -31.16 -24.82 -49.96
CA LYS A 295 -31.56 -24.25 -51.27
C LYS A 295 -30.66 -24.73 -52.39
N LYS A 296 -29.34 -24.73 -52.20
CA LYS A 296 -28.40 -25.23 -53.21
C LYS A 296 -28.65 -26.70 -53.51
N SER A 297 -28.84 -27.55 -52.50
CA SER A 297 -29.22 -28.97 -52.68
C SER A 297 -30.50 -29.10 -53.50
N SER A 298 -31.57 -28.40 -53.11
CA SER A 298 -32.87 -28.43 -53.80
C SER A 298 -32.79 -27.98 -55.26
N THR A 299 -32.02 -26.92 -55.56
CA THR A 299 -31.82 -26.45 -56.94
C THR A 299 -30.97 -27.44 -57.75
N THR A 300 -30.04 -28.15 -57.11
CA THR A 300 -29.24 -29.20 -57.76
C THR A 300 -30.09 -30.42 -58.07
N ASP A 301 -31.01 -30.78 -57.18
CA ASP A 301 -31.95 -31.90 -57.38
C ASP A 301 -32.98 -31.58 -58.49
N GLU A 302 -33.47 -30.34 -58.56
CA GLU A 302 -34.36 -29.88 -59.65
C GLU A 302 -33.67 -29.86 -61.01
N THR A 303 -32.42 -29.38 -61.11
CA THR A 303 -31.68 -29.39 -62.39
C THR A 303 -31.31 -30.80 -62.84
N ILE A 304 -30.98 -31.70 -61.92
CA ILE A 304 -30.76 -33.12 -62.24
C ILE A 304 -32.07 -33.76 -62.75
N SER A 305 -33.22 -33.46 -62.13
CA SER A 305 -34.52 -33.97 -62.59
C SER A 305 -34.93 -33.42 -63.95
N SER A 306 -34.66 -32.13 -64.24
CA SER A 306 -34.96 -31.55 -65.55
C SER A 306 -34.09 -32.13 -66.66
N LEU A 307 -32.80 -32.37 -66.38
CA LEU A 307 -31.89 -33.03 -67.32
C LEU A 307 -32.32 -34.46 -67.62
N ALA A 308 -32.74 -35.22 -66.59
CA ALA A 308 -33.28 -36.57 -66.78
C ALA A 308 -34.52 -36.58 -67.69
N LYS A 309 -35.48 -35.65 -67.47
CA LYS A 309 -36.67 -35.52 -68.33
C LYS A 309 -36.36 -35.10 -69.76
N GLN A 310 -35.40 -34.21 -69.95
CA GLN A 310 -34.97 -33.79 -71.28
C GLN A 310 -34.29 -34.94 -72.03
N GLN A 311 -33.53 -35.78 -71.31
CA GLN A 311 -32.91 -36.97 -71.87
C GLN A 311 -33.96 -38.01 -72.27
N ASP A 312 -34.99 -38.24 -71.46
CA ASP A 312 -36.13 -39.09 -71.82
C ASP A 312 -36.88 -38.57 -73.05
N PHE A 313 -37.06 -37.26 -73.17
CA PHE A 313 -37.74 -36.64 -74.32
C PHE A 313 -36.94 -36.79 -75.61
N ILE A 314 -35.62 -36.54 -75.58
CA ILE A 314 -34.74 -36.74 -76.75
C ILE A 314 -34.75 -38.22 -77.18
N GLN A 315 -34.79 -39.14 -76.22
CA GLN A 315 -34.81 -40.57 -76.48
C GLN A 315 -36.16 -41.03 -77.07
N HIS A 316 -37.26 -40.37 -76.70
CA HIS A 316 -38.58 -40.57 -77.29
C HIS A 316 -38.66 -40.02 -78.72
N ASP A 317 -38.21 -38.78 -78.97
CA ASP A 317 -38.19 -38.17 -80.30
C ASP A 317 -37.30 -38.94 -81.28
N TYR A 318 -36.12 -39.39 -80.84
CA TYR A 318 -35.24 -40.21 -81.67
C TYR A 318 -35.90 -41.55 -82.08
N HIS A 319 -36.69 -42.15 -81.19
CA HIS A 319 -37.46 -43.35 -81.51
C HIS A 319 -38.62 -43.07 -82.47
N GLN A 320 -39.26 -41.91 -82.35
CA GLN A 320 -40.41 -41.52 -83.14
C GLN A 320 -40.02 -41.11 -84.57
N ASP A 321 -38.92 -40.37 -84.74
CA ASP A 321 -38.36 -40.00 -86.04
C ASP A 321 -37.84 -41.23 -86.79
N ASN A 322 -37.14 -42.14 -86.11
CA ASN A 322 -36.72 -43.39 -86.75
C ASN A 322 -37.93 -44.23 -87.22
N ASN A 323 -39.00 -44.30 -86.42
CA ASN A 323 -40.22 -45.00 -86.83
C ASN A 323 -40.94 -44.31 -88.00
N SER A 324 -40.94 -42.97 -88.04
CA SER A 324 -41.49 -42.17 -89.14
C SER A 324 -40.74 -42.42 -90.46
N ILE A 325 -39.40 -42.39 -90.42
CA ILE A 325 -38.55 -42.66 -91.59
C ILE A 325 -38.76 -44.09 -92.09
N ILE A 326 -38.87 -45.07 -91.19
CA ILE A 326 -39.16 -46.47 -91.56
C ILE A 326 -40.54 -46.58 -92.22
N HIS A 327 -41.56 -45.89 -91.72
CA HIS A 327 -42.89 -45.88 -92.33
C HIS A 327 -42.94 -45.22 -93.71
N GLN A 328 -42.21 -44.13 -93.91
CA GLN A 328 -42.07 -43.47 -95.22
C GLN A 328 -41.44 -44.42 -96.24
N TYR A 329 -40.35 -45.10 -95.85
CA TYR A 329 -39.64 -46.04 -96.73
C TYR A 329 -40.50 -47.26 -97.11
N LEU A 330 -41.31 -47.76 -96.17
CA LEU A 330 -42.25 -48.85 -96.41
C LEU A 330 -43.40 -48.44 -97.34
N ASN A 331 -43.92 -47.21 -97.21
CA ASN A 331 -44.97 -46.69 -98.10
C ASN A 331 -44.46 -46.46 -99.52
N ASP A 332 -43.23 -45.96 -99.68
CA ASP A 332 -42.62 -45.76 -101.01
C ASP A 332 -42.37 -47.10 -101.71
N GLN A 333 -41.97 -48.15 -100.98
CA GLN A 333 -41.90 -49.52 -101.51
C GLN A 333 -43.28 -50.03 -101.97
N GLN A 334 -44.32 -49.81 -101.18
CA GLN A 334 -45.67 -50.25 -101.52
C GLN A 334 -46.26 -49.49 -102.72
N PHE A 335 -45.89 -48.22 -102.91
CA PHE A 335 -46.25 -47.44 -104.09
C PHE A 335 -45.56 -47.96 -105.36
N ILE A 336 -44.29 -48.32 -105.27
CA ILE A 336 -43.55 -48.94 -106.39
C ILE A 336 -44.19 -50.28 -106.75
N ASP A 337 -44.47 -51.14 -105.77
CA ASP A 337 -45.06 -52.46 -106.00
C ASP A 337 -46.41 -52.38 -106.71
N ASN A 338 -47.30 -51.46 -106.27
CA ASN A 338 -48.59 -51.25 -106.91
C ASN A 338 -48.46 -50.76 -108.35
N HIS A 339 -47.49 -49.89 -108.65
CA HIS A 339 -47.29 -49.39 -110.02
C HIS A 339 -46.75 -50.47 -110.97
N THR A 340 -45.89 -51.38 -110.47
CA THR A 340 -45.49 -52.58 -111.23
C THR A 340 -46.65 -53.54 -111.45
N ASN A 341 -47.53 -53.73 -110.46
CA ASN A 341 -48.69 -54.60 -110.60
C ASN A 341 -49.71 -54.06 -111.63
N ASP A 342 -49.94 -52.74 -111.68
CA ASP A 342 -50.81 -52.12 -112.69
C ASP A 342 -50.28 -52.31 -114.13
N VAL A 343 -48.96 -52.26 -114.32
CA VAL A 343 -48.35 -52.51 -115.63
C VAL A 343 -48.45 -53.99 -116.01
N LEU A 344 -48.32 -54.90 -115.03
CA LEU A 344 -48.48 -56.34 -115.25
C LEU A 344 -49.93 -56.72 -115.56
N ASP A 345 -50.93 -56.14 -114.89
CA ASP A 345 -52.35 -56.41 -115.14
C ASP A 345 -52.82 -55.89 -116.50
N SER A 346 -52.29 -54.73 -116.95
CA SER A 346 -52.57 -54.20 -118.29
C SER A 346 -52.04 -55.12 -119.39
N CYS A 347 -50.87 -55.75 -119.17
CA CYS A 347 -50.33 -56.74 -120.07
C CYS A 347 -51.01 -58.11 -119.95
N GLN A 348 -51.52 -58.49 -118.76
CA GLN A 348 -52.31 -59.71 -118.54
C GLN A 348 -53.81 -59.59 -118.96
N HIS A 349 -54.27 -58.39 -119.28
CA HIS A 349 -55.41 -58.16 -120.18
C HIS A 349 -55.04 -58.26 -121.66
N ASP A 350 -53.84 -58.81 -121.91
CA ASP A 350 -53.72 -60.08 -122.61
C ASP A 350 -55.08 -60.48 -123.17
N LEU A 351 -55.27 -60.16 -124.46
CA LEU A 351 -55.02 -61.24 -125.42
C LEU A 351 -56.06 -62.38 -125.30
N PHE A 352 -57.10 -62.16 -124.48
CA PHE A 352 -58.39 -62.80 -124.37
C PHE A 352 -59.31 -62.21 -125.44
N TYR A 353 -59.21 -60.90 -125.71
CA TYR A 353 -59.91 -60.27 -126.84
C TYR A 353 -59.34 -60.69 -128.21
N LEU A 354 -58.05 -61.02 -128.28
CA LEU A 354 -57.42 -61.57 -129.50
C LEU A 354 -57.82 -63.02 -129.79
N LYS A 355 -58.46 -63.74 -128.85
CA LYS A 355 -58.83 -65.14 -129.05
C LYS A 355 -60.31 -65.38 -129.41
N ASN A 356 -61.20 -64.38 -129.30
CA ASN A 356 -62.66 -64.63 -129.39
C ASN A 356 -63.50 -63.77 -130.39
N ASN A 357 -62.92 -62.85 -131.18
CA ASN A 357 -63.68 -62.11 -132.23
C ASN A 357 -63.24 -62.43 -133.67
N GLN A 358 -62.90 -63.69 -133.91
CA GLN A 358 -62.65 -64.33 -135.21
C GLN A 358 -63.93 -64.51 -136.08
N LYS A 359 -64.98 -63.69 -135.91
CA LYS A 359 -66.24 -63.75 -136.67
C LYS A 359 -66.92 -62.37 -136.73
N ARG A 360 -66.62 -61.56 -137.76
CA ARG A 360 -67.56 -60.66 -138.49
C ARG A 360 -66.81 -59.51 -139.21
N TYR A 361 -67.09 -59.39 -140.51
CA TYR A 361 -66.82 -58.27 -141.45
C TYR A 361 -65.35 -58.09 -141.92
N SER A 362 -64.94 -58.41 -143.16
CA SER A 362 -65.35 -57.90 -144.51
C SER A 362 -64.98 -56.41 -144.69
N THR A 363 -64.39 -55.84 -145.76
CA THR A 363 -63.87 -56.23 -147.09
C THR A 363 -63.18 -54.96 -147.66
N VAL A 364 -62.53 -55.09 -148.81
CA VAL A 364 -62.47 -54.18 -149.98
C VAL A 364 -61.25 -53.24 -150.21
N VAL A 365 -60.76 -53.39 -151.46
CA VAL A 365 -59.94 -52.59 -152.40
C VAL A 365 -58.44 -52.53 -152.17
#